data_AF-A0A6B0UTL9-F1
#
_entry.id   AF-A0A6B0UTL9-F1
#
_cell.length_a   1.000
_cell.length_b   1.000
_cell.length_c   1.000
_cell.angle_alpha   90.00
_cell.angle_beta   90.00
_cell.angle_gamma   90.00
#
_symmetry.space_group_name_H-M   'P 1'
#
loop_
_entity.id
_entity.type
_entity.pdbx_description
1 polymer ?
#
loop_
_entity_poly.entity_id
_entity_poly.type
_entity_poly.pdbx_seq_one_letter_code
_entity_poly.pdbx_strand_id
1 'polypeptide(L)'
;MSGMFSAYNRVPDPQIMKHWSVEVCYDGNKWFICDATEIEGKLKGMIRALSGDEAARRPMDKRVNLGKHSIEKGQLMDVVADLDQDEDYHPISNNCQHWVHKLLTALGVPYSHALTPTNAAAALVEVASKSLGLK
;
A
#
# COMPACT_ATOMS: atom_id res chain seq x y z
N MET A 1 11.87 16.01 12.31
CA MET A 1 12.64 15.23 11.29
C MET A 1 11.74 14.94 10.08
N SER A 2 12.27 14.82 8.85
CA SER A 2 11.47 14.64 7.61
C SER A 2 11.72 13.29 6.95
N GLY A 3 10.67 12.59 6.51
CA GLY A 3 10.75 11.31 5.79
C GLY A 3 10.53 11.45 4.28
N MET A 4 11.17 10.60 3.49
CA MET A 4 10.88 10.45 2.05
C MET A 4 9.95 9.27 1.84
N PHE A 5 8.79 9.49 1.21
CA PHE A 5 7.72 8.51 1.07
C PHE A 5 7.63 7.99 -0.36
N SER A 6 7.35 6.70 -0.50
CA SER A 6 7.03 6.06 -1.77
C SER A 6 5.95 5.02 -1.55
N ALA A 7 4.99 4.90 -2.46
CA ALA A 7 4.00 3.82 -2.44
C ALA A 7 4.20 2.92 -3.66
N TYR A 8 3.96 1.63 -3.52
CA TYR A 8 4.06 0.71 -4.65
C TYR A 8 3.18 -0.51 -4.47
N ASN A 9 3.00 -1.17 -5.60
CA ASN A 9 2.24 -2.38 -5.74
C ASN A 9 3.21 -3.54 -6.01
N ARG A 10 3.39 -4.42 -5.02
CA ARG A 10 4.15 -5.65 -5.17
C ARG A 10 3.20 -6.74 -5.65
N VAL A 11 3.56 -7.45 -6.70
CA VAL A 11 2.94 -8.74 -7.05
C VAL A 11 3.81 -9.80 -6.36
N PRO A 12 3.37 -10.44 -5.27
CA PRO A 12 4.19 -11.42 -4.55
C PRO A 12 4.37 -12.71 -5.35
N ASP A 13 3.43 -13.00 -6.25
CA ASP A 13 3.33 -14.15 -7.17
C ASP A 13 2.30 -13.76 -8.25
N PRO A 14 2.44 -14.12 -9.54
CA PRO A 14 1.40 -13.90 -10.56
C PRO A 14 0.00 -14.47 -10.21
N GLN A 15 -0.11 -15.38 -9.24
CA GLN A 15 -1.39 -15.89 -8.70
C GLN A 15 -1.87 -15.16 -7.43
N ILE A 16 -1.03 -14.32 -6.81
CA ILE A 16 -1.37 -13.57 -5.60
C ILE A 16 -1.83 -12.16 -5.98
N MET A 17 -2.94 -11.72 -5.36
CA MET A 17 -3.43 -10.35 -5.50
C MET A 17 -2.32 -9.32 -5.23
N LYS A 18 -2.28 -8.31 -6.09
CA LYS A 18 -1.49 -7.08 -5.94
C LYS A 18 -1.48 -6.59 -4.48
N HIS A 19 -0.31 -6.57 -3.84
CA HIS A 19 -0.12 -6.12 -2.46
C HIS A 19 0.41 -4.69 -2.43
N TRP A 20 -0.22 -3.83 -1.64
CA TRP A 20 0.12 -2.42 -1.55
C TRP A 20 0.95 -2.14 -0.30
N SER A 21 2.01 -1.36 -0.46
CA SER A 21 2.89 -0.97 0.64
C SER A 21 3.37 0.48 0.48
N VAL A 22 3.64 1.13 1.61
CA VAL A 22 4.32 2.43 1.70
C VAL A 22 5.72 2.22 2.25
N GLU A 23 6.73 2.67 1.53
CA GLU A 23 8.10 2.78 2.01
C GLU A 23 8.40 4.20 2.48
N VAL A 24 9.11 4.29 3.59
CA VAL A 24 9.54 5.56 4.18
C VAL A 24 11.02 5.50 4.51
N CYS A 25 11.78 6.47 4.02
CA CYS A 25 13.20 6.63 4.34
C CYS A 25 13.40 7.84 5.24
N TYR A 26 13.95 7.60 6.44
CA TYR A 26 14.41 8.62 7.37
C TYR A 26 15.94 8.71 7.36
N ASP A 27 16.47 9.92 7.50
CA ASP A 27 17.92 10.19 7.61
C ASP A 27 18.77 9.61 6.45
N GLY A 28 18.15 9.32 5.30
CA GLY A 28 18.81 8.76 4.11
C GLY A 28 19.15 7.27 4.17
N ASN A 29 19.02 6.61 5.32
CA ASN A 29 19.41 5.21 5.48
C ASN A 29 18.49 4.35 6.35
N LYS A 30 17.52 4.92 7.07
CA LYS A 30 16.56 4.17 7.88
C LYS A 30 15.28 3.97 7.11
N TRP A 31 15.15 2.79 6.51
CA TRP A 31 14.00 2.41 5.71
C TRP A 31 12.97 1.66 6.53
N PHE A 32 11.70 2.03 6.34
CA PHE A 32 10.54 1.35 6.89
C PHE A 32 9.62 0.97 5.75
N ILE A 33 8.92 -0.14 5.92
CA ILE A 33 7.77 -0.49 5.10
C ILE A 33 6.54 -0.59 6.00
N CYS A 34 5.46 0.01 5.52
CA CYS A 34 4.14 -0.04 6.12
C CYS A 34 3.19 -0.70 5.13
N ASP A 35 2.53 -1.77 5.53
CA ASP A 35 1.53 -2.48 4.73
C ASP A 35 0.48 -3.14 5.63
N ALA A 36 -0.52 -3.78 5.01
CA ALA A 36 -1.49 -4.57 5.75
C ALA A 36 -1.75 -5.89 5.05
N THR A 37 -1.90 -6.96 5.83
CA THR A 37 -2.17 -8.31 5.33
C THR A 37 -3.40 -8.89 6.02
N GLU A 38 -4.01 -9.87 5.37
CA GLU A 38 -5.03 -10.70 6.01
C GLU A 38 -4.37 -11.66 6.99
N ILE A 39 -4.91 -11.71 8.22
CA ILE A 39 -4.57 -12.64 9.28
C ILE A 39 -5.89 -13.07 9.93
N GLU A 40 -6.25 -14.34 9.82
CA GLU A 40 -7.46 -14.91 10.44
C GLU A 40 -8.77 -14.18 10.07
N GLY A 41 -8.88 -13.76 8.81
CA GLY A 41 -10.03 -13.02 8.28
C GLY A 41 -10.02 -11.52 8.61
N LYS A 42 -9.00 -11.03 9.30
CA LYS A 42 -8.85 -9.63 9.71
C LYS A 42 -7.75 -8.94 8.92
N LEU A 43 -7.95 -7.66 8.63
CA LEU A 43 -6.92 -6.83 8.02
C LEU A 43 -6.01 -6.28 9.12
N LYS A 44 -4.74 -6.68 9.15
CA LYS A 44 -3.78 -6.25 10.16
C LYS A 44 -2.72 -5.34 9.55
N GLY A 45 -2.57 -4.15 10.12
CA GLY A 45 -1.58 -3.17 9.72
C GLY A 45 -0.22 -3.48 10.35
N MET A 46 0.85 -3.30 9.61
CA MET A 46 2.20 -3.54 10.13
C MET A 46 3.19 -2.48 9.64
N ILE A 47 4.13 -2.16 10.51
CA ILE A 47 5.34 -1.39 10.18
C ILE A 47 6.56 -2.22 10.56
N ARG A 48 7.51 -2.33 9.64
CA ARG A 48 8.81 -2.97 9.93
C ARG A 48 9.96 -2.17 9.36
N ALA A 49 11.09 -2.21 10.06
CA ALA A 49 12.35 -1.75 9.50
C ALA A 49 12.79 -2.67 8.34
N LEU A 50 13.38 -2.06 7.31
CA LEU A 50 14.07 -2.76 6.24
C LEU A 50 15.58 -2.68 6.50
N SER A 51 16.29 -3.79 6.28
CA SER A 51 17.74 -3.74 6.11
C SER A 51 18.11 -2.97 4.83
N GLY A 52 19.34 -2.43 4.78
CA GLY A 52 19.82 -1.72 3.58
C GLY A 52 19.78 -2.60 2.32
N ASP A 53 20.13 -3.88 2.47
CA ASP A 53 20.09 -4.86 1.38
C ASP A 53 18.65 -5.12 0.90
N GLU A 54 17.68 -5.23 1.81
CA GLU A 54 16.27 -5.38 1.44
C GLU A 54 15.73 -4.14 0.73
N ALA A 55 16.06 -2.94 1.21
CA ALA A 55 15.64 -1.70 0.58
C ALA A 55 16.20 -1.54 -0.84
N ALA A 56 17.45 -1.96 -1.05
CA ALA A 56 18.14 -1.91 -2.34
C ALA A 56 17.63 -2.95 -3.37
N ARG A 57 17.21 -4.14 -2.90
CA ARG A 57 16.69 -5.20 -3.79
C ARG A 57 15.25 -5.00 -4.24
N ARG A 58 14.51 -4.07 -3.62
CA ARG A 58 13.10 -3.83 -3.96
C ARG A 58 12.99 -3.03 -5.28
N PRO A 59 12.12 -3.45 -6.21
CA PRO A 59 12.05 -2.89 -7.56
C PRO A 59 11.62 -1.43 -7.55
N MET A 60 12.48 -0.55 -8.08
CA MET A 60 12.24 0.91 -8.11
C MET A 60 11.27 1.35 -9.21
N ASP A 61 11.20 0.59 -10.31
CA ASP A 61 10.38 0.87 -11.50
C ASP A 61 8.86 0.82 -11.23
N LYS A 62 8.45 0.19 -10.12
CA LYS A 62 7.06 0.09 -9.69
C LYS A 62 6.70 1.03 -8.54
N ARG A 63 7.65 1.89 -8.12
CA ARG A 63 7.46 2.86 -7.04
C ARG A 63 6.87 4.15 -7.57
N VAL A 64 5.77 4.57 -6.96
CA VAL A 64 5.29 5.95 -7.04
C VAL A 64 5.99 6.74 -5.96
N ASN A 65 6.84 7.67 -6.38
CA ASN A 65 7.47 8.62 -5.49
C ASN A 65 6.40 9.61 -4.98
N LEU A 66 6.16 9.61 -3.67
CA LEU A 66 5.19 10.51 -3.02
C LEU A 66 5.86 11.80 -2.53
N GLY A 67 7.18 11.94 -2.68
CA GLY A 67 7.94 13.10 -2.28
C GLY A 67 8.39 13.05 -0.81
N LYS A 68 8.99 14.17 -0.39
CA LYS A 68 9.49 14.39 0.97
C LYS A 68 8.42 15.10 1.80
N HIS A 69 8.16 14.57 3.00
CA HIS A 69 7.16 15.10 3.92
C HIS A 69 7.75 15.37 5.30
N SER A 70 7.22 16.38 5.98
CA SER A 70 7.60 16.75 7.36
C SER A 70 6.92 15.87 8.42
N ILE A 71 6.76 14.58 8.14
CA ILE A 71 6.15 13.60 9.04
C ILE A 71 7.25 12.96 9.86
N GLU A 72 7.12 13.00 11.18
CA GLU A 72 8.09 12.39 12.08
C GLU A 72 7.88 10.87 12.17
N LYS A 73 8.95 10.13 12.49
CA LYS A 73 8.87 8.68 12.64
C LYS A 73 7.86 8.26 13.72
N GLY A 74 7.79 9.00 14.84
CA GLY A 74 6.81 8.74 15.90
C GLY A 74 5.39 8.83 15.37
N GLN A 75 5.06 9.92 14.67
CA GLN A 75 3.75 10.10 14.03
C GLN A 75 3.40 8.97 13.05
N LEU A 76 4.36 8.49 12.25
CA LEU A 76 4.14 7.33 11.38
C LEU A 76 3.77 6.08 12.18
N MET A 77 4.47 5.82 13.29
CA MET A 77 4.22 4.67 14.16
C MET A 77 2.85 4.77 14.84
N ASP A 78 2.50 5.95 15.34
CA ASP A 78 1.21 6.20 15.99
C ASP A 78 0.05 5.96 15.02
N VAL A 79 0.14 6.51 13.80
CA VAL A 79 -0.90 6.31 12.78
C VAL A 79 -1.02 4.85 12.34
N VAL A 80 0.10 4.13 12.20
CA VAL A 80 0.05 2.69 11.86
C VAL A 80 -0.62 1.90 12.98
N ALA A 81 -0.33 2.21 14.25
CA ALA A 81 -0.98 1.57 15.39
C ALA A 81 -2.48 1.87 15.46
N ASP A 82 -2.88 3.12 15.20
CA ASP A 82 -4.30 3.52 15.16
C ASP A 82 -5.09 2.83 14.04
N LEU A 83 -4.40 2.44 12.96
CA LEU A 83 -4.96 1.74 11.80
C LEU A 83 -4.90 0.20 11.93
N ASP A 84 -4.30 -0.35 12.98
CA ASP A 84 -4.37 -1.78 13.29
C ASP A 84 -5.66 -2.12 14.06
N GLN A 85 -6.79 -1.76 13.45
CA GLN A 85 -8.11 -2.05 13.99
C GLN A 85 -8.55 -3.46 13.59
N ASP A 86 -9.43 -4.07 14.39
CA ASP A 86 -9.95 -5.42 14.12
C ASP A 86 -11.01 -5.45 13.02
N GLU A 87 -10.67 -4.87 11.87
CA GLU A 87 -11.55 -4.79 10.71
C GLU A 87 -11.52 -6.09 9.91
N ASP A 88 -12.69 -6.53 9.43
CA ASP A 88 -12.80 -7.70 8.56
C ASP A 88 -12.14 -7.43 7.21
N TYR A 89 -11.33 -8.39 6.76
CA TYR A 89 -10.75 -8.36 5.42
C TYR A 89 -11.84 -8.62 4.37
N HIS A 90 -11.81 -7.83 3.30
CA HIS A 90 -12.59 -8.11 2.09
C HIS A 90 -11.76 -7.81 0.85
N PRO A 91 -11.66 -8.75 -0.12
CA PRO A 91 -10.75 -8.64 -1.26
C PRO A 91 -11.00 -7.39 -2.14
N ILE A 92 -12.21 -6.83 -2.11
CA ILE A 92 -12.59 -5.67 -2.92
C ILE A 92 -12.74 -4.39 -2.10
N SER A 93 -13.30 -4.45 -0.90
CA SER A 93 -13.76 -3.26 -0.16
C SER A 93 -12.98 -2.97 1.11
N ASN A 94 -12.17 -3.92 1.61
CA ASN A 94 -11.30 -3.69 2.76
C ASN A 94 -10.04 -4.57 2.68
N ASN A 95 -9.04 -4.08 1.94
CA ASN A 95 -7.82 -4.80 1.64
C ASN A 95 -6.58 -3.89 1.83
N CYS A 96 -5.39 -4.41 1.52
CA CYS A 96 -4.13 -3.67 1.65
C CYS A 96 -4.10 -2.32 0.88
N GLN A 97 -4.82 -2.21 -0.25
CA GLN A 97 -4.93 -0.93 -0.98
C GLN A 97 -5.72 0.11 -0.17
N HIS A 98 -6.85 -0.29 0.40
CA HIS A 98 -7.69 0.57 1.23
C HIS A 98 -6.92 1.01 2.48
N TRP A 99 -6.18 0.09 3.09
CA TRP A 99 -5.35 0.40 4.25
C TRP A 99 -4.24 1.42 3.92
N VAL A 100 -3.51 1.24 2.82
CA VAL A 100 -2.51 2.22 2.36
C VAL A 100 -3.15 3.59 2.11
N HIS A 101 -4.35 3.62 1.53
CA HIS A 101 -5.07 4.88 1.34
C HIS A 101 -5.45 5.55 2.67
N LYS A 102 -5.95 4.78 3.66
CA LYS A 102 -6.21 5.28 5.02
C LYS A 102 -4.93 5.84 5.66
N LEU A 103 -3.82 5.12 5.56
CA LEU A 103 -2.50 5.55 6.07
C LEU A 103 -2.06 6.88 5.46
N LEU A 104 -2.02 7.00 4.13
CA LEU A 104 -1.58 8.23 3.46
C LEU A 104 -2.51 9.41 3.76
N THR A 105 -3.81 9.16 3.85
CA THR A 105 -4.81 10.18 4.23
C THR A 105 -4.58 10.68 5.65
N ALA A 106 -4.42 9.77 6.62
CA ALA A 106 -4.17 10.11 8.02
C ALA A 106 -2.84 10.87 8.21
N LEU A 107 -1.85 10.59 7.37
CA LEU A 107 -0.57 11.28 7.35
C LEU A 107 -0.59 12.62 6.59
N GLY A 108 -1.70 12.97 5.92
CA GLY A 108 -1.80 14.17 5.08
C GLY A 108 -0.90 14.12 3.84
N VAL A 109 -0.50 12.92 3.40
CA VAL A 109 0.32 12.74 2.20
C VAL A 109 -0.60 12.73 0.98
N PRO A 110 -0.50 13.73 0.08
CA PRO A 110 -1.33 13.77 -1.12
C PRO A 110 -1.03 12.54 -1.99
N TYR A 111 -2.08 11.77 -2.25
CA TYR A 111 -2.04 10.59 -3.08
C TYR A 111 -2.97 10.82 -4.28
N SER A 112 -2.40 10.97 -5.48
CA SER A 112 -3.23 11.04 -6.69
C SER A 112 -3.72 9.63 -7.02
N HIS A 113 -5.03 9.50 -7.25
CA HIS A 113 -5.75 8.27 -7.63
C HIS A 113 -5.20 7.50 -8.84
N ALA A 114 -4.08 7.93 -9.45
CA ALA A 114 -3.44 7.29 -10.60
C ALA A 114 -3.00 5.85 -10.34
N LEU A 115 -2.96 5.45 -9.07
CA LEU A 115 -2.91 4.05 -8.65
C LEU A 115 -4.31 3.44 -8.73
N THR A 116 -4.81 3.42 -9.96
CA THR A 116 -6.08 2.79 -10.33
C THR A 116 -6.04 1.30 -9.96
N PRO A 117 -7.19 0.72 -9.55
CA PRO A 117 -7.33 -0.72 -9.44
C PRO A 117 -7.26 -1.33 -10.85
N THR A 118 -6.06 -1.47 -11.40
CA THR A 118 -5.87 -2.30 -12.58
C THR A 118 -6.02 -3.75 -12.13
N ASN A 119 -7.12 -4.36 -12.57
CA ASN A 119 -7.36 -5.81 -12.72
C ASN A 119 -8.39 -6.47 -11.79
N ALA A 120 -9.34 -5.74 -11.22
CA ALA A 120 -10.60 -6.35 -10.76
C ALA A 120 -11.82 -5.71 -11.45
N ALA A 121 -11.92 -4.38 -11.45
CA ALA A 121 -13.01 -3.68 -12.14
C ALA A 121 -12.94 -3.85 -13.67
N ALA A 122 -11.74 -3.82 -14.27
CA ALA A 122 -11.58 -4.07 -15.71
C ALA A 122 -11.88 -5.53 -16.10
N ALA A 123 -11.55 -6.49 -15.24
CA ALA A 123 -11.85 -7.91 -15.48
C ALA A 123 -13.36 -8.20 -15.35
N LEU A 124 -14.06 -7.56 -14.40
CA LEU A 124 -15.51 -7.67 -14.26
C LEU A 124 -16.26 -7.01 -15.43
N VAL A 125 -15.77 -5.87 -15.94
CA VAL A 125 -16.36 -5.22 -17.12
C VAL A 125 -16.12 -6.06 -18.38
N GLU A 126 -14.94 -6.66 -18.56
CA GLU A 126 -14.67 -7.49 -19.75
C GLU A 126 -15.46 -8.81 -19.74
N VAL A 127 -15.66 -9.42 -18.57
CA VAL A 127 -16.53 -10.60 -18.41
C VAL A 127 -18.00 -10.24 -18.65
N ALA A 128 -18.48 -9.12 -18.11
CA ALA A 128 -19.86 -8.67 -18.33
C ALA A 128 -20.15 -8.32 -19.81
N SER A 129 -19.23 -7.67 -20.51
CA SER A 129 -19.38 -7.35 -21.93
C SER A 129 -19.36 -8.59 -22.83
N LYS A 130 -18.56 -9.61 -22.49
CA LYS A 130 -18.54 -10.90 -23.21
C LYS A 130 -19.79 -11.74 -22.94
N SER A 131 -20.40 -11.64 -21.77
CA SER A 131 -21.65 -12.34 -21.42
C SER A 131 -22.91 -11.65 -21.96
N LEU A 132 -22.87 -10.34 -22.23
CA LEU A 132 -24.02 -9.55 -22.71
C LEU A 132 -24.03 -9.27 -24.22
N GLY A 133 -22.98 -9.66 -24.96
CA GLY A 133 -22.96 -9.59 -26.43
C GLY A 133 -23.04 -8.18 -27.02
N LEU A 134 -22.69 -7.14 -26.25
CA LEU A 134 -22.68 -5.77 -26.74
C LEU A 134 -21.32 -5.48 -27.40
N LYS A 135 -21.36 -5.24 -28.72
CA LYS A 135 -20.22 -4.76 -29.53
C LYS A 135 -20.08 -3.26 -29.42
#